data_AF-A0A2V6TL48-F1
#
_entry.id   AF-A0A2V6TL48-F1
#
_cell.length_a   1.000
_cell.length_b   1.000
_cell.length_c   1.000
_cell.angle_alpha   90.00
_cell.angle_beta   90.00
_cell.angle_gamma   90.00
#
_symmetry.space_group_name_H-M   'P 1'
#
loop_
_entity.id
_entity.type
_entity.pdbx_description
1 polymer ?
#
loop_
_entity_poly.entity_id
_entity_poly.type
_entity_poly.pdbx_seq_one_letter_code
_entity_poly.pdbx_strand_id
1 'polypeptide(L)'
;MRRTASIALLSLLALGLWSGHAAAQSQPDGQLTIAFDVSIALTFLDPAETPGIGVPFVFLYALHDALIKPLPGNDMAPCLAESWKESPDGLVYEFRLREGLKFHNGDPFTAEDVKFSFLRYRGASARLLHDRVKSVDILDPHRIRFVLHAPWPDFLVFYATPATGAAWIVPKKYIEKVGEEGFRRQPVGLGPYRFARMTPGV
;
A
#
# COMPACT_ATOMS: atom_id res chain seq x y z
N MET A 1 -31.38 50.35 41.78
CA MET A 1 -31.28 50.58 40.32
C MET A 1 -30.03 49.86 39.79
N ARG A 2 -30.23 48.94 38.83
CA ARG A 2 -29.34 48.47 37.74
C ARG A 2 -27.85 48.15 38.03
N ARG A 3 -27.49 46.86 37.88
CA ARG A 3 -26.58 46.25 36.82
C ARG A 3 -25.08 46.55 37.06
N THR A 4 -24.11 45.64 37.09
CA THR A 4 -23.74 44.46 36.25
C THR A 4 -22.67 43.64 37.00
N ALA A 5 -22.78 42.33 37.21
CA ALA A 5 -22.28 41.21 36.37
C ALA A 5 -20.79 41.23 35.99
N SER A 6 -20.02 40.26 36.53
CA SER A 6 -18.88 39.59 35.87
C SER A 6 -18.50 38.34 36.68
N ILE A 7 -19.06 37.19 36.32
CA ILE A 7 -18.60 35.86 36.77
C ILE A 7 -17.68 35.34 35.67
N ALA A 8 -16.38 35.23 35.95
CA ALA A 8 -15.43 34.60 35.06
C ALA A 8 -15.56 33.07 35.20
N LEU A 9 -16.13 32.43 34.19
CA LEU A 9 -16.20 30.98 34.07
C LEU A 9 -14.89 30.48 33.41
N LEU A 10 -14.00 29.87 34.20
CA LEU A 10 -12.83 29.16 33.70
C LEU A 10 -13.26 27.78 33.21
N SER A 11 -13.59 27.67 31.92
CA SER A 11 -13.81 26.40 31.24
C SER A 11 -12.46 25.75 30.92
N LEU A 12 -12.05 24.76 31.72
CA LEU A 12 -10.97 23.82 31.38
C LEU A 12 -11.44 22.93 30.21
N LEU A 13 -10.91 23.20 29.01
CA LEU A 13 -11.01 22.27 27.89
C LEU A 13 -9.92 21.20 28.07
N ALA A 14 -10.27 20.09 28.70
CA ALA A 14 -9.45 18.87 28.62
C ALA A 14 -9.62 18.29 27.21
N LEU A 15 -8.73 18.68 26.29
CA LEU A 15 -8.55 17.97 25.02
C LEU A 15 -7.98 16.59 25.35
N GLY A 16 -8.88 15.62 25.54
CA GLY A 16 -8.53 14.21 25.51
C GLY A 16 -7.94 13.90 24.14
N LEU A 17 -6.62 13.76 24.09
CA LEU A 17 -5.90 13.16 22.97
C LEU A 17 -6.41 11.73 22.84
N TRP A 18 -7.41 11.52 21.99
CA TRP A 18 -7.85 10.21 21.57
C TRP A 18 -6.82 9.70 20.57
N SER A 19 -5.66 9.27 21.08
CA SER A 19 -4.70 8.45 20.34
C SER A 19 -5.31 7.05 20.24
N GLY A 20 -6.29 6.93 19.34
CA GLY A 20 -6.83 5.65 18.90
C GLY A 20 -5.70 4.83 18.30
N HIS A 21 -5.06 4.03 19.14
CA HIS A 21 -4.18 2.96 18.67
C HIS A 21 -5.09 2.03 17.87
N ALA A 22 -4.83 1.91 16.56
CA ALA A 22 -5.46 0.89 15.76
C ALA A 22 -5.18 -0.46 16.42
N ALA A 23 -6.21 -1.06 17.02
CA ALA A 23 -6.09 -2.36 17.65
C ALA A 23 -5.79 -3.39 16.56
N ALA A 24 -4.77 -4.22 16.78
CA ALA A 24 -4.49 -5.34 15.89
C ALA A 24 -5.72 -6.27 15.85
N GLN A 25 -6.08 -6.75 14.65
CA GLN A 25 -7.15 -7.73 14.51
C GLN A 25 -6.81 -9.01 15.29
N SER A 26 -7.81 -9.61 15.94
CA SER A 26 -7.67 -10.91 16.58
C SER A 26 -7.27 -11.95 15.54
N GLN A 27 -6.27 -12.77 15.85
CA GLN A 27 -5.87 -13.87 14.98
C GLN A 27 -7.06 -14.84 14.83
N PRO A 28 -7.55 -15.10 13.61
CA PRO A 28 -8.66 -16.01 13.43
C PRO A 28 -8.26 -17.43 13.83
N ASP A 29 -9.11 -18.11 14.59
CA ASP A 29 -8.98 -19.53 14.89
C ASP A 29 -9.38 -20.35 13.65
N GLY A 30 -8.43 -21.08 13.06
CA GLY A 30 -8.71 -22.05 12.00
C GLY A 30 -7.78 -21.99 10.79
N GLN A 31 -8.04 -22.89 9.85
CA GLN A 31 -7.32 -23.01 8.58
C GLN A 31 -8.31 -22.94 7.43
N LEU A 32 -8.07 -22.03 6.49
CA LEU A 32 -8.76 -21.98 5.20
C LEU A 32 -7.87 -22.64 4.14
N THR A 33 -8.42 -23.60 3.41
CA THR A 33 -7.77 -24.23 2.26
C THR A 33 -8.46 -23.76 0.99
N ILE A 34 -7.69 -23.15 0.09
CA ILE A 34 -8.16 -22.69 -1.23
C ILE A 34 -7.47 -23.56 -2.28
N ALA A 35 -8.25 -24.20 -3.13
CA ALA A 35 -7.74 -24.94 -4.28
C ALA A 35 -7.76 -24.03 -5.52
N PHE A 36 -6.70 -24.09 -6.31
CA PHE A 36 -6.59 -23.41 -7.59
C PHE A 36 -6.46 -24.46 -8.70
N ASP A 37 -7.12 -24.23 -9.83
CA ASP A 37 -7.03 -25.04 -11.05
C ASP A 37 -5.84 -24.64 -11.94
N VAL A 38 -4.92 -23.84 -11.40
CA VAL A 38 -3.70 -23.36 -12.06
C VAL A 38 -2.48 -23.62 -11.22
N SER A 39 -1.33 -23.84 -11.87
CA SER A 39 -0.05 -23.91 -11.19
C SER A 39 0.29 -22.56 -10.56
N ILE A 40 0.54 -22.55 -9.26
CA ILE A 40 0.97 -21.35 -8.53
C ILE A 40 2.46 -21.11 -8.76
N ALA A 41 2.78 -20.11 -9.58
CA ALA A 41 4.16 -19.71 -9.81
C ALA A 41 4.70 -18.89 -8.62
N LEU A 42 6.01 -19.02 -8.33
CA LEU A 42 6.69 -18.18 -7.34
C LEU A 42 6.51 -16.68 -7.62
N THR A 43 6.41 -16.30 -8.89
CA THR A 43 6.20 -14.91 -9.32
C THR A 43 4.86 -14.35 -8.85
N PHE A 44 3.87 -15.18 -8.49
CA PHE A 44 2.58 -14.69 -7.95
C PHE A 44 2.73 -14.10 -6.55
N LEU A 45 3.84 -14.37 -5.86
CA LEU A 45 4.14 -13.84 -4.53
C LEU A 45 4.90 -12.50 -4.58
N ASP A 46 5.24 -12.01 -5.77
CA ASP A 46 6.00 -10.78 -5.97
C ASP A 46 5.17 -9.77 -6.77
N PRO A 47 4.73 -8.66 -6.15
CA PRO A 47 3.89 -7.69 -6.85
C PRO A 47 4.54 -7.09 -8.09
N ALA A 48 5.88 -7.05 -8.16
CA ALA A 48 6.59 -6.52 -9.33
C ALA A 48 6.35 -7.34 -10.61
N GLU A 49 6.00 -8.62 -10.46
CA GLU A 49 5.78 -9.55 -11.58
C GLU A 49 4.31 -9.68 -11.97
N THR A 50 3.40 -8.93 -11.32
CA THR A 50 1.94 -9.15 -11.42
C THR A 50 1.48 -9.16 -12.88
N PRO A 51 1.07 -10.33 -13.41
CA PRO A 51 0.52 -10.44 -14.75
C PRO A 51 -0.90 -9.86 -14.80
N GLY A 52 -1.43 -9.63 -16.01
CA GLY A 52 -2.78 -9.13 -16.24
C GLY A 52 -3.88 -10.19 -16.02
N ILE A 53 -3.75 -11.03 -14.99
CA ILE A 53 -4.70 -12.07 -14.61
C ILE A 53 -5.02 -11.97 -13.12
N GLY A 54 -6.19 -12.47 -12.70
CA GLY A 54 -6.71 -12.25 -11.34
C GLY A 54 -6.06 -13.09 -10.24
N VAL A 55 -5.57 -14.30 -10.53
CA VAL A 55 -5.11 -15.27 -9.51
C VAL A 55 -4.02 -14.72 -8.56
N PRO A 56 -2.97 -14.02 -9.02
CA PRO A 56 -1.95 -13.43 -8.15
C PRO A 56 -2.51 -12.55 -7.04
N PHE A 57 -3.61 -11.82 -7.30
CA PHE A 57 -4.20 -10.93 -6.31
C PHE A 57 -4.68 -11.68 -5.05
N VAL A 58 -5.04 -12.97 -5.13
CA VAL A 58 -5.37 -13.73 -3.91
C VAL A 58 -4.18 -13.77 -2.95
N PHE A 59 -2.95 -13.91 -3.48
CA PHE A 59 -1.73 -13.90 -2.70
C PHE A 59 -1.32 -12.50 -2.29
N LEU A 60 -1.49 -11.50 -3.17
CA LEU A 60 -1.18 -10.12 -2.85
C LEU A 60 -2.03 -9.62 -1.68
N TYR A 61 -3.35 -9.85 -1.69
CA TYR A 61 -4.23 -9.45 -0.59
C TYR A 61 -3.92 -10.16 0.73
N ALA A 62 -3.35 -11.36 0.69
CA ALA A 62 -2.94 -12.08 1.89
C ALA A 62 -1.57 -11.61 2.42
N LEU A 63 -0.57 -11.52 1.55
CA LEU A 63 0.84 -11.34 1.91
C LEU A 63 1.27 -9.87 1.92
N HIS A 64 0.78 -9.08 0.97
CA HIS A 64 1.21 -7.71 0.75
C HIS A 64 0.11 -6.73 1.11
N ASP A 65 0.42 -5.44 1.00
CA ASP A 65 -0.59 -4.39 1.03
C ASP A 65 -0.25 -3.33 -0.03
N ALA A 66 -1.23 -2.52 -0.40
CA ALA A 66 -1.12 -1.50 -1.43
C ALA A 66 -1.43 -0.11 -0.88
N LEU A 67 -1.01 0.95 -1.57
CA LEU A 67 -1.40 2.32 -1.16
C LEU A 67 -2.91 2.46 -1.08
N ILE A 68 -3.58 2.02 -2.14
CA ILE A 68 -5.02 2.00 -2.34
C ILE A 68 -5.31 0.71 -3.09
N LYS A 69 -6.40 0.02 -2.74
CA LYS A 69 -6.88 -1.16 -3.46
C LYS A 69 -8.40 -1.30 -3.27
N PRO A 70 -9.10 -2.02 -4.16
CA PRO A 70 -10.50 -2.33 -3.93
C PRO A 70 -10.71 -3.12 -2.64
N LEU A 71 -11.72 -2.73 -1.87
CA LEU A 71 -12.26 -3.49 -0.75
C LEU A 71 -13.79 -3.56 -0.89
N PRO A 72 -14.47 -4.49 -0.20
CA PRO A 72 -15.93 -4.58 -0.27
C PRO A 72 -16.61 -3.22 -0.02
N GLY A 73 -17.35 -2.73 -1.03
CA GLY A 73 -18.08 -1.45 -0.97
C GLY A 73 -17.24 -0.20 -1.28
N ASN A 74 -15.95 -0.33 -1.59
CA ASN A 74 -15.11 0.79 -2.01
C ASN A 74 -14.00 0.32 -2.97
N ASP A 75 -14.15 0.62 -4.25
CA ASP A 75 -13.20 0.21 -5.29
C ASP A 75 -11.84 0.92 -5.19
N MET A 76 -11.75 1.99 -4.39
CA MET A 76 -10.55 2.82 -4.20
C MET A 76 -10.31 3.05 -2.70
N ALA A 77 -10.28 1.96 -1.92
CA ALA A 77 -10.19 2.05 -0.47
C ALA A 77 -8.79 2.48 0.00
N PRO A 78 -8.68 3.50 0.87
CA PRO A 78 -7.41 3.89 1.51
C PRO A 78 -6.83 2.73 2.34
N CYS A 79 -5.62 2.29 1.99
CA CYS A 79 -4.91 1.20 2.68
C CYS A 79 -3.62 1.75 3.28
N LEU A 80 -2.45 1.56 2.66
CA LEU A 80 -1.20 2.12 3.17
C LEU A 80 -1.13 3.65 3.03
N ALA A 81 -1.82 4.20 2.03
CA ALA A 81 -2.13 5.61 1.99
C ALA A 81 -3.45 5.86 2.73
N GLU A 82 -3.47 6.83 3.64
CA GLU A 82 -4.71 7.26 4.30
C GLU A 82 -5.51 8.25 3.45
N SER A 83 -4.85 8.93 2.51
CA SER A 83 -5.50 9.81 1.53
C SER A 83 -4.59 10.09 0.35
N TRP A 84 -5.17 10.60 -0.72
CA TRP A 84 -4.43 11.16 -1.85
C TRP A 84 -5.11 12.42 -2.38
N LYS A 85 -4.37 13.23 -3.14
CA LYS A 85 -4.88 14.40 -3.86
C LYS A 85 -4.37 14.40 -5.28
N GLU A 86 -5.25 14.73 -6.20
CA GLU A 86 -4.94 15.03 -7.59
C GLU A 86 -4.90 16.56 -7.76
N SER A 87 -3.91 17.08 -8.49
CA SER A 87 -3.85 18.49 -8.84
C SER A 87 -4.93 18.85 -9.88
N PRO A 88 -5.41 20.11 -9.92
CA PRO A 88 -6.46 20.53 -10.86
C PRO A 88 -6.11 20.32 -12.35
N ASP A 89 -4.82 20.27 -12.68
CA ASP A 89 -4.32 20.02 -14.04
C ASP A 89 -4.13 18.51 -14.35
N GLY A 90 -4.40 17.61 -13.40
CA GLY A 90 -4.25 16.16 -13.57
C GLY A 90 -2.80 15.69 -13.75
N LEU A 91 -1.82 16.51 -13.39
CA LEU A 91 -0.39 16.20 -13.56
C LEU A 91 0.26 15.64 -12.30
N VAL A 92 -0.32 15.86 -11.12
CA VAL A 92 0.30 15.54 -9.84
C VAL A 92 -0.65 14.74 -8.96
N TYR A 93 -0.17 13.61 -8.45
CA TYR A 93 -0.87 12.78 -7.48
C TYR A 93 -0.02 12.66 -6.21
N GLU A 94 -0.50 13.22 -5.10
CA GLU A 94 0.18 13.17 -3.81
C GLU A 94 -0.52 12.21 -2.87
N PHE A 95 0.22 11.27 -2.29
CA PHE A 95 -0.28 10.30 -1.33
C PHE A 95 0.28 10.62 0.06
N ARG A 96 -0.60 10.59 1.06
CA ARG A 96 -0.24 10.63 2.47
C ARG A 96 -0.28 9.22 3.03
N LEU A 97 0.86 8.75 3.53
CA LEU A 97 1.05 7.39 4.02
C LEU A 97 0.70 7.31 5.50
N ARG A 98 0.20 6.15 5.93
CA ARG A 98 0.00 5.86 7.35
C ARG A 98 1.34 5.72 8.07
N GLU A 99 1.42 6.28 9.26
CA GLU A 99 2.62 6.24 10.10
C GLU A 99 2.65 4.99 10.99
N GLY A 100 3.84 4.59 11.44
CA GLY A 100 4.02 3.50 12.40
C GLY A 100 3.79 2.08 11.86
N LEU A 101 3.47 1.93 10.57
CA LEU A 101 3.33 0.63 9.93
C LEU A 101 4.69 -0.07 9.77
N LYS A 102 4.66 -1.40 9.83
CA LYS A 102 5.84 -2.25 9.72
C LYS A 102 5.56 -3.41 8.78
N PHE A 103 6.59 -3.81 8.05
CA PHE A 103 6.61 -5.07 7.32
C PHE A 103 6.63 -6.26 8.29
N HIS A 104 6.35 -7.46 7.78
CA HIS A 104 6.34 -8.69 8.57
C HIS A 104 7.68 -8.97 9.26
N ASN A 105 8.78 -8.50 8.68
CA ASN A 105 10.14 -8.62 9.23
C ASN A 105 10.48 -7.53 10.28
N GLY A 106 9.57 -6.59 10.54
CA GLY A 106 9.72 -5.51 11.51
C GLY A 106 10.35 -4.23 10.95
N ASP A 107 10.83 -4.20 9.70
CA ASP A 107 11.29 -2.96 9.07
C ASP A 107 10.13 -1.95 8.97
N PRO A 108 10.39 -0.64 9.16
CA PRO A 108 9.36 0.39 9.03
C PRO A 108 8.95 0.56 7.56
N PHE A 109 7.67 0.85 7.34
CA PHE A 109 7.15 1.26 6.03
C PHE A 109 7.32 2.76 5.81
N THR A 110 7.87 3.15 4.65
CA THR A 110 8.12 4.54 4.28
C THR A 110 7.88 4.83 2.79
N ALA A 111 7.90 6.10 2.41
CA ALA A 111 7.84 6.55 1.02
C ALA A 111 8.97 5.99 0.13
N GLU A 112 10.12 5.61 0.70
CA GLU A 112 11.20 4.94 -0.02
C GLU A 112 10.76 3.59 -0.57
N ASP A 113 9.97 2.82 0.19
CA ASP A 113 9.45 1.52 -0.23
C ASP A 113 8.44 1.67 -1.35
N VAL A 114 7.63 2.74 -1.32
CA VAL A 114 6.67 3.06 -2.37
C VAL A 114 7.37 3.39 -3.68
N LYS A 115 8.34 4.31 -3.63
CA LYS A 115 9.14 4.69 -4.80
C LYS A 115 9.87 3.48 -5.37
N PHE A 116 10.51 2.69 -4.50
CA PHE A 116 11.21 1.47 -4.89
C PHE A 116 10.27 0.49 -5.58
N SER A 117 9.11 0.21 -4.99
CA SER A 117 8.14 -0.75 -5.54
C SER A 117 7.64 -0.34 -6.93
N PHE A 118 7.33 0.95 -7.12
CA PHE A 118 6.92 1.47 -8.42
C PHE A 118 8.02 1.34 -9.49
N LEU A 119 9.26 1.73 -9.15
CA LEU A 119 10.39 1.67 -10.09
C LEU A 119 10.80 0.23 -10.42
N ARG A 120 10.58 -0.70 -9.49
CA ARG A 120 10.86 -2.13 -9.66
C ARG A 120 9.78 -2.87 -10.47
N TYR A 121 8.58 -2.29 -10.59
CA TYR A 121 7.43 -2.92 -11.22
C TYR A 121 7.70 -3.23 -12.71
N ARG A 122 7.41 -4.46 -13.13
CA ARG A 122 7.69 -4.97 -14.48
C ARG A 122 6.57 -5.88 -15.02
N GLY A 123 5.44 -5.91 -14.34
CA GLY A 123 4.25 -6.67 -14.70
C GLY A 123 3.41 -6.00 -15.79
N ALA A 124 2.12 -6.34 -15.81
CA ALA A 124 1.17 -5.79 -16.77
C ALA A 124 1.16 -4.25 -16.77
N SER A 125 1.22 -3.65 -17.96
CA SER A 125 1.21 -2.19 -18.15
C SER A 125 2.38 -1.44 -17.50
N ALA A 126 3.45 -2.12 -17.07
CA ALA A 126 4.62 -1.46 -16.48
C ALA A 126 5.22 -0.40 -17.40
N ARG A 127 5.39 -0.71 -18.69
CA ARG A 127 5.87 0.26 -19.69
C ARG A 127 4.97 1.50 -19.77
N LEU A 128 3.64 1.31 -19.81
CA LEU A 128 2.71 2.43 -19.87
C LEU A 128 2.85 3.33 -18.63
N LEU A 129 2.91 2.73 -17.43
CA LEU A 129 3.11 3.45 -16.17
C LEU A 129 4.43 4.22 -16.17
N HIS A 130 5.53 3.57 -16.52
CA HIS A 130 6.86 4.17 -16.52
C HIS A 130 7.03 5.25 -17.60
N ASP A 131 6.43 5.08 -18.78
CA ASP A 131 6.48 6.07 -19.86
C ASP A 131 5.62 7.32 -19.54
N ARG A 132 4.55 7.17 -18.75
CA ARG A 132 3.62 8.25 -18.40
C ARG A 132 4.00 8.99 -17.13
N VAL A 133 4.58 8.31 -16.14
CA VAL A 133 5.06 8.90 -14.89
C VAL A 133 6.44 9.51 -15.10
N LYS A 134 6.49 10.84 -15.03
CA LYS A 134 7.71 11.64 -15.17
C LYS A 134 8.64 11.51 -13.96
N SER A 135 8.09 11.57 -12.75
CA SER A 135 8.88 11.42 -11.52
C SER A 135 8.06 10.86 -10.38
N VAL A 136 8.78 10.21 -9.45
CA VAL A 136 8.27 9.79 -8.15
C VAL A 136 9.14 10.45 -7.09
N ASP A 137 8.59 11.48 -6.46
CA ASP A 137 9.27 12.38 -5.56
C ASP A 137 8.88 12.08 -4.11
N ILE A 138 9.87 11.84 -3.27
CA ILE A 138 9.68 11.68 -1.83
C ILE A 138 9.71 13.07 -1.23
N LEU A 139 8.57 13.52 -0.68
CA LEU A 139 8.48 14.83 -0.03
C LEU A 139 8.97 14.74 1.41
N ASP A 140 8.69 13.62 2.07
CA ASP A 140 9.17 13.20 3.40
C ASP A 140 8.85 11.70 3.60
N PRO A 141 9.21 11.07 4.74
CA PRO A 141 9.01 9.64 4.95
C PRO A 141 7.56 9.14 4.78
N HIS A 142 6.56 10.03 4.89
CA HIS A 142 5.14 9.68 4.85
C HIS A 142 4.37 10.44 3.76
N ARG A 143 5.06 11.13 2.84
CA ARG A 143 4.44 11.78 1.69
C ARG A 143 5.23 11.52 0.42
N ILE A 144 4.52 11.07 -0.60
CA ILE A 144 5.07 10.76 -1.91
C ILE A 144 4.22 11.38 -3.01
N ARG A 145 4.90 11.90 -4.03
CA ARG A 145 4.29 12.60 -5.15
C ARG A 145 4.65 11.88 -6.45
N PHE A 146 3.64 11.55 -7.23
CA PHE A 146 3.78 11.13 -8.62
C PHE A 146 3.53 12.33 -9.52
N VAL A 147 4.43 12.59 -10.46
CA VAL A 147 4.29 13.64 -11.47
C VAL A 147 4.17 12.96 -12.83
N LEU A 148 3.19 13.35 -13.63
CA LEU A 148 2.93 12.80 -14.95
C LEU A 148 3.49 13.70 -16.05
N HIS A 149 3.76 13.13 -17.23
CA HIS A 149 4.15 13.90 -18.41
C HIS A 149 3.01 14.71 -19.02
N ALA A 150 1.78 14.20 -18.92
CA ALA A 150 0.56 14.80 -19.43
C ALA A 150 -0.63 14.31 -18.57
N PRO A 151 -1.77 15.03 -18.57
CA PRO A 151 -2.94 14.60 -17.80
C PRO A 151 -3.36 13.19 -18.22
N TRP A 152 -3.60 12.32 -17.24
CA TRP A 152 -3.97 10.92 -17.48
C TRP A 152 -5.07 10.48 -16.51
N PRO A 153 -6.35 10.60 -16.91
CA PRO A 153 -7.49 10.26 -16.04
C PRO A 153 -7.46 8.82 -15.51
N ASP A 154 -6.85 7.88 -16.24
CA ASP A 154 -6.79 6.48 -15.83
C ASP A 154 -5.58 6.17 -14.92
N PHE A 155 -4.76 7.16 -14.53
CA PHE A 155 -3.57 6.89 -13.73
C PHE A 155 -3.90 6.07 -12.47
N LEU A 156 -4.94 6.47 -11.72
CA LEU A 156 -5.39 5.73 -10.54
C LEU A 156 -6.01 4.38 -10.88
N VAL A 157 -6.66 4.24 -12.04
CA VAL A 157 -7.17 2.93 -12.50
C VAL A 157 -6.01 1.96 -12.68
N PHE A 158 -4.95 2.37 -13.39
CA PHE A 158 -3.78 1.52 -13.58
C PHE A 158 -3.00 1.33 -12.28
N TYR A 159 -2.85 2.37 -11.47
CA TYR A 159 -1.98 2.30 -10.29
C TYR A 159 -2.63 1.56 -9.12
N ALA A 160 -3.90 1.85 -8.81
CA ALA A 160 -4.55 1.47 -7.54
C ALA A 160 -5.66 0.40 -7.68
N THR A 161 -5.86 -0.19 -8.86
CA THR A 161 -6.84 -1.27 -9.07
C THR A 161 -6.15 -2.57 -9.51
N PRO A 162 -6.86 -3.72 -9.56
CA PRO A 162 -6.34 -4.98 -10.08
C PRO A 162 -5.96 -4.96 -11.56
N ALA A 163 -6.04 -3.82 -12.25
CA ALA A 163 -5.43 -3.63 -13.55
C ALA A 163 -3.90 -3.87 -13.51
N THR A 164 -3.23 -3.55 -12.40
CA THR A 164 -1.79 -3.80 -12.21
C THR A 164 -1.44 -4.16 -10.77
N GLY A 165 -0.19 -4.57 -10.55
CA GLY A 165 0.39 -4.74 -9.21
C GLY A 165 1.16 -3.51 -8.72
N ALA A 166 1.10 -2.37 -9.42
CA ALA A 166 2.06 -1.29 -9.26
C ALA A 166 1.96 -0.52 -7.93
N ALA A 167 0.77 -0.45 -7.31
CA ALA A 167 0.60 0.17 -5.98
C ALA A 167 0.87 -0.76 -4.79
N TRP A 168 1.19 -2.04 -5.04
CA TRP A 168 1.51 -3.01 -3.98
C TRP A 168 2.96 -2.88 -3.54
N ILE A 169 3.18 -2.80 -2.22
CA ILE A 169 4.44 -2.34 -1.66
C ILE A 169 5.26 -3.49 -1.08
N VAL A 170 6.56 -3.48 -1.38
CA VAL A 170 7.57 -4.41 -0.85
C VAL A 170 8.69 -3.66 -0.11
N PRO A 171 9.36 -4.29 0.87
CA PRO A 171 10.41 -3.66 1.66
C PRO A 171 11.71 -3.50 0.86
N LYS A 172 12.06 -2.25 0.50
CA LYS A 172 13.25 -1.90 -0.28
C LYS A 172 14.51 -2.51 0.33
N LYS A 173 14.76 -2.20 1.61
CA LYS A 173 15.96 -2.61 2.35
C LYS A 173 16.12 -4.12 2.41
N TYR A 174 15.02 -4.86 2.55
CA TYR A 174 15.07 -6.32 2.58
C TYR A 174 15.44 -6.88 1.20
N ILE A 175 14.80 -6.40 0.13
CA ILE A 175 15.10 -6.85 -1.24
C ILE A 175 16.54 -6.51 -1.62
N GLU A 176 17.02 -5.30 -1.31
CA GLU A 176 18.43 -4.92 -1.54
C GLU A 176 19.40 -5.84 -0.80
N LYS A 177 19.02 -6.35 0.37
CA LYS A 177 19.84 -7.27 1.18
C LYS A 177 19.84 -8.71 0.63
N VAL A 178 18.68 -9.24 0.24
CA VAL A 178 18.54 -10.67 -0.12
C VAL A 178 18.53 -10.93 -1.63
N GLY A 179 18.41 -9.88 -2.44
CA GLY A 179 18.28 -9.94 -3.88
C GLY A 179 16.91 -10.46 -4.34
N GLU A 180 16.68 -10.40 -5.65
CA GLU A 180 15.44 -10.84 -6.29
C GLU A 180 15.10 -12.31 -5.98
N GLU A 181 16.08 -13.21 -6.09
CA GLU A 181 15.89 -14.63 -5.79
C GLU A 181 15.59 -14.88 -4.31
N GLY A 182 16.26 -14.16 -3.41
CA GLY A 182 16.02 -14.25 -1.97
C GLY A 182 14.61 -13.81 -1.60
N PHE A 183 14.15 -12.71 -2.21
CA PHE A 183 12.78 -12.22 -2.01
C PHE A 183 11.74 -13.21 -2.54
N ARG A 184 11.92 -13.77 -3.74
CA ARG A 184 10.96 -14.74 -4.30
C ARG A 184 10.83 -16.00 -3.45
N ARG A 185 11.91 -16.43 -2.77
CA ARG A 185 11.90 -17.61 -1.89
C ARG A 185 11.32 -17.32 -0.52
N GLN A 186 11.50 -16.11 -0.01
CA GLN A 186 11.07 -15.68 1.32
C GLN A 186 10.48 -14.27 1.22
N PRO A 187 9.30 -14.11 0.60
CA PRO A 187 8.72 -12.80 0.37
C PRO A 187 8.23 -12.21 1.69
N VAL A 188 8.49 -10.92 1.85
CA VAL A 188 8.07 -10.13 3.00
C VAL A 188 7.13 -9.05 2.48
N GLY A 189 5.95 -8.96 3.09
CA GLY A 189 5.00 -7.89 2.84
C GLY A 189 4.57 -7.23 4.14
N LEU A 190 3.42 -6.59 4.10
CA LEU A 190 2.77 -6.03 5.28
C LEU A 190 1.25 -6.28 5.28
N GLY A 191 0.82 -7.33 4.57
CA GLY A 191 -0.56 -7.81 4.58
C GLY A 191 -0.91 -8.59 5.86
N PRO A 192 -2.16 -9.09 5.96
CA PRO A 192 -2.66 -9.78 7.15
C PRO A 192 -2.02 -11.16 7.42
N TYR A 193 -1.43 -11.80 6.40
CA TYR A 193 -0.77 -13.11 6.52
C TYR A 193 0.71 -13.02 6.15
N ARG A 194 1.53 -13.89 6.77
CA ARG A 194 2.95 -14.02 6.45
C ARG A 194 3.17 -15.26 5.59
N PHE A 195 4.15 -15.19 4.69
CA PHE A 195 4.59 -16.35 3.96
C PHE A 195 5.19 -17.37 4.93
N ALA A 196 4.64 -18.58 4.96
CA ALA A 196 5.14 -19.67 5.80
C ALA A 196 6.06 -20.60 5.00
N ARG A 197 5.57 -21.11 3.87
CA ARG A 197 6.31 -21.97 2.95
C ARG A 197 5.57 -22.08 1.62
N MET A 198 6.33 -22.41 0.59
CA MET A 198 5.80 -22.94 -0.67
C MET A 198 6.50 -24.25 -0.96
N THR A 199 5.72 -25.27 -1.27
CA THR A 199 6.22 -26.52 -1.82
C THR A 199 5.84 -26.49 -3.30
N PRO A 200 6.78 -26.18 -4.21
CA PRO A 200 6.55 -26.32 -5.65
C PRO A 200 6.01 -27.72 -5.94
N GLY A 201 5.07 -27.82 -6.88
CA GLY A 201 4.35 -29.05 -7.17
C GLY A 201 5.26 -30.27 -7.33
N VAL A 202 4.71 -31.42 -6.92
CA VAL A 202 5.12 -32.74 -7.41
C VAL A 202 4.74 -32.84 -8.88
#